data_AF-A0A8A9WFL0-F1
#
_entry.id   AF-A0A8A9WFL0-F1
#
_cell.length_a   1.000
_cell.length_b   1.000
_cell.length_c   1.000
_cell.angle_alpha   90.00
_cell.angle_beta   90.00
_cell.angle_gamma   90.00
#
_symmetry.space_group_name_H-M   'P 1'
#
loop_
_entity.id
_entity.type
_entity.pdbx_description
1 polymer ?
#
loop_
_entity_poly.entity_id
_entity_poly.type
_entity_poly.pdbx_seq_one_letter_code
_entity_poly.pdbx_strand_id
1 'polypeptide(L)'
;MVILNIIMSNSLIFIFLKNPINMGTFIMIQTVISCLLMSNLMNYSWMAYINFLVIVGGLMIIFMYMCSLSWNLKIKIKVNIIFMLILIFFTLFYFFMLMKFMSFNKFIMFNNKINNINLLNNYKINMIKFFMKNSLSMMILMINMLVMILIIINKMNKNMIKPLRKMF
;
A
#
# COMPACT_ATOMS: atom_id res chain seq x y z
N MET A 1 -15.80 -7.34 -0.20
CA MET A 1 -15.94 -7.69 1.23
C MET A 1 -14.85 -8.64 1.70
N VAL A 2 -14.66 -9.81 1.08
CA VAL A 2 -13.60 -10.77 1.47
C VAL A 2 -12.21 -10.10 1.52
N ILE A 3 -11.87 -9.41 0.44
CA ILE A 3 -10.57 -8.76 0.28
C ILE A 3 -10.36 -7.62 1.32
N LEU A 4 -11.42 -6.88 1.67
CA LEU A 4 -11.36 -5.84 2.72
C LEU A 4 -11.02 -6.43 4.09
N ASN A 5 -11.61 -7.58 4.42
CA ASN A 5 -11.33 -8.25 5.68
C ASN A 5 -9.92 -8.84 5.74
N ILE A 6 -9.40 -9.33 4.62
CA ILE A 6 -8.00 -9.78 4.52
C ILE A 6 -7.04 -8.59 4.71
N ILE A 7 -7.38 -7.40 4.22
CA ILE A 7 -6.57 -6.20 4.47
C ILE A 7 -6.60 -5.80 5.94
N MET A 8 -7.78 -5.81 6.56
CA MET A 8 -7.92 -5.49 7.98
C MET A 8 -7.21 -6.50 8.88
N SER A 9 -7.26 -7.80 8.56
CA SER A 9 -6.50 -8.79 9.31
C SER A 9 -5.00 -8.57 9.15
N ASN A 10 -4.51 -8.35 7.92
CA ASN A 10 -3.09 -8.08 7.69
C ASN A 10 -2.58 -6.82 8.40
N SER A 11 -3.36 -5.73 8.43
CA SER A 11 -2.96 -4.49 9.11
C SER A 11 -2.88 -4.65 10.63
N LEU A 12 -3.75 -5.46 11.23
CA LEU A 12 -3.67 -5.78 12.65
C LEU A 12 -2.44 -6.62 12.98
N ILE A 13 -2.08 -7.57 12.11
CA ILE A 13 -0.88 -8.37 12.30
C ILE A 13 0.38 -7.50 12.25
N PHE A 14 0.38 -6.48 11.38
CA PHE A 14 1.51 -5.58 11.18
C PHE A 14 1.99 -4.89 12.46
N ILE A 15 1.06 -4.47 13.32
CA ILE A 15 1.37 -3.76 14.59
C ILE A 15 2.24 -4.60 15.53
N PHE A 16 2.17 -5.93 15.44
CA PHE A 16 2.84 -6.84 16.36
C PHE A 16 4.17 -7.39 15.84
N LEU A 17 4.51 -7.11 14.58
CA LEU A 17 5.79 -7.53 14.01
C LEU A 17 6.89 -6.63 14.55
N LYS A 18 8.02 -7.22 14.95
CA LYS A 18 9.19 -6.48 15.46
C LYS A 18 10.36 -6.49 14.48
N ASN A 19 10.48 -7.56 13.69
CA ASN A 19 11.60 -7.72 12.78
C ASN A 19 11.33 -6.91 11.50
N PRO A 20 12.27 -6.05 11.07
CA PRO A 20 12.07 -5.18 9.91
C PRO A 20 11.85 -5.96 8.62
N ILE A 21 12.48 -7.14 8.48
CA ILE A 21 12.28 -8.04 7.35
C ILE A 21 10.83 -8.56 7.33
N ASN A 22 10.30 -9.00 8.48
CA ASN A 22 8.91 -9.46 8.57
C ASN A 22 7.93 -8.31 8.34
N MET A 23 8.25 -7.09 8.81
CA MET A 23 7.44 -5.92 8.48
C MET A 23 7.40 -5.69 6.97
N GLY A 24 8.54 -5.75 6.28
CA GLY A 24 8.63 -5.58 4.83
C GLY A 24 7.81 -6.61 4.04
N THR A 25 7.84 -7.89 4.45
CA THR A 25 7.05 -8.93 3.79
C THR A 25 5.54 -8.74 3.99
N PHE A 26 5.10 -8.32 5.18
CA PHE A 26 3.69 -8.00 5.41
C PHE A 26 3.22 -6.77 4.63
N ILE A 27 4.07 -5.75 4.47
CA ILE A 27 3.74 -4.59 3.63
C ILE A 27 3.61 -5.03 2.16
N MET A 28 4.51 -5.87 1.64
CA MET A 28 4.37 -6.42 0.27
C MET A 28 3.01 -7.10 0.07
N ILE A 29 2.63 -8.00 0.98
CA ILE A 29 1.35 -8.71 0.89
C ILE A 29 0.18 -7.72 0.93
N GLN A 30 0.20 -6.76 1.87
CA GLN A 30 -0.85 -5.76 1.98
C GLN A 30 -0.96 -4.89 0.72
N THR A 31 0.16 -4.54 0.09
CA THR A 31 0.17 -3.70 -1.12
C THR A 31 -0.45 -4.41 -2.31
N VAL A 32 -0.13 -5.69 -2.54
CA VAL A 32 -0.75 -6.51 -3.59
C VAL A 32 -2.27 -6.56 -3.40
N ILE A 33 -2.72 -6.85 -2.17
CA ILE A 33 -4.15 -6.99 -1.87
C ILE A 33 -4.88 -5.64 -2.02
N SER A 34 -4.23 -4.53 -1.63
CA SER A 34 -4.79 -3.19 -1.79
C SER A 34 -4.89 -2.76 -3.26
N CYS A 35 -3.92 -3.15 -4.10
CA CYS A 35 -3.95 -2.86 -5.54
C CYS A 35 -5.06 -3.66 -6.22
N LEU A 36 -5.25 -4.93 -5.83
CA LEU A 36 -6.37 -5.76 -6.29
C LEU A 36 -7.74 -5.19 -5.86
N LEU A 37 -7.83 -4.56 -4.68
CA LEU A 37 -9.04 -3.82 -4.31
C LEU A 37 -9.26 -2.60 -5.21
N MET A 38 -8.22 -1.78 -5.39
CA MET A 38 -8.34 -0.55 -6.16
C MET A 38 -8.67 -0.82 -7.63
N SER A 39 -8.13 -1.89 -8.22
CA SER A 39 -8.50 -2.30 -9.58
C SER A 39 -9.96 -2.73 -9.70
N ASN A 40 -10.56 -3.25 -8.63
CA ASN A 40 -11.96 -3.68 -8.63
C ASN A 40 -12.93 -2.54 -8.31
N LEU A 41 -12.50 -1.57 -7.49
CA LEU A 41 -13.31 -0.42 -7.09
C LEU A 41 -13.27 0.71 -8.11
N MET A 42 -12.11 0.94 -8.71
CA MET A 42 -11.94 1.94 -9.74
C MET A 42 -12.01 1.30 -11.11
N ASN A 43 -12.77 1.91 -12.00
CA ASN A 43 -12.83 1.52 -13.41
C ASN A 43 -11.48 1.68 -14.14
N TYR A 44 -10.50 2.37 -13.52
CA TYR A 44 -9.19 2.67 -14.09
C TYR A 44 -8.09 1.90 -13.34
N SER A 45 -7.47 0.93 -14.00
CA SER A 45 -6.37 0.14 -13.43
C SER A 45 -5.05 0.91 -13.25
N TRP A 46 -4.88 2.04 -13.95
CA TRP A 46 -3.63 2.82 -13.92
C TRP A 46 -3.28 3.35 -12.53
N MET A 47 -4.27 3.76 -11.74
CA MET A 47 -4.03 4.26 -10.38
C MET A 47 -3.54 3.13 -9.45
N ALA A 48 -4.12 1.94 -9.58
CA ALA A 48 -3.68 0.76 -8.84
C ALA A 48 -2.26 0.34 -9.24
N TYR A 49 -1.93 0.44 -10.53
CA TYR A 49 -0.60 0.11 -11.04
C TYR A 49 0.50 1.08 -10.55
N ILE A 50 0.25 2.39 -10.58
CA ILE A 50 1.21 3.39 -10.08
C ILE A 50 1.45 3.18 -8.58
N ASN A 51 0.39 2.93 -7.80
CA ASN A 51 0.51 2.66 -6.37
C ASN A 51 1.35 1.39 -6.09
N PHE A 52 1.18 0.33 -6.90
CA PHE A 52 1.98 -0.88 -6.77
C PHE A 52 3.47 -0.60 -6.98
N LEU A 53 3.83 0.08 -8.08
CA LEU A 53 5.22 0.37 -8.40
C LEU A 53 5.93 1.22 -7.35
N VAL A 54 5.27 2.29 -6.88
CA VAL A 54 5.87 3.21 -5.91
C VAL A 54 6.16 2.49 -4.59
N ILE A 55 5.25 1.66 -4.10
CA ILE A 55 5.44 0.98 -2.82
C ILE A 55 6.45 -0.17 -2.93
N VAL A 56 6.42 -0.95 -4.01
CA VAL A 56 7.42 -2.00 -4.26
C VAL A 56 8.83 -1.40 -4.40
N GLY A 57 8.96 -0.30 -5.14
CA GLY A 57 10.24 0.41 -5.28
C GLY A 57 10.79 0.93 -3.94
N GLY A 58 9.93 1.51 -3.10
CA GLY A 58 10.32 1.94 -1.75
C GLY A 58 10.77 0.79 -0.85
N LEU A 59 10.08 -0.36 -0.91
CA LEU A 59 10.43 -1.54 -0.14
C LEU A 59 11.77 -2.17 -0.57
N MET A 60 12.11 -2.12 -1.85
CA MET A 60 13.42 -2.60 -2.33
C MET A 60 14.59 -1.81 -1.73
N ILE A 61 14.44 -0.49 -1.58
CA ILE A 61 15.46 0.37 -0.97
C ILE A 61 15.64 0.02 0.51
N ILE A 62 14.53 -0.18 1.24
CA ILE A 62 14.56 -0.61 2.65
C ILE A 62 15.19 -2.00 2.79
N PHE A 63 14.91 -2.91 1.86
CA PHE A 63 15.50 -4.25 1.84
C PHE A 63 17.03 -4.19 1.65
N MET A 64 17.51 -3.39 0.69
CA MET A 64 18.95 -3.16 0.49
C MET A 64 19.62 -2.61 1.76
N TYR A 65 18.99 -1.64 2.43
CA TYR A 65 19.49 -1.10 3.68
C TYR A 65 19.58 -2.16 4.78
N MET A 66 18.53 -2.97 4.98
CA MET A 66 18.51 -3.98 6.05
C MET A 66 19.49 -5.13 5.81
N CYS A 67 19.67 -5.57 4.56
CA CYS A 67 20.70 -6.55 4.20
C CYS A 67 22.12 -6.04 4.50
N SER A 68 22.36 -4.74 4.42
CA SER A 68 23.68 -4.16 4.71
C SER A 68 24.01 -4.08 6.21
N LEU A 69 23.00 -4.13 7.10
CA LEU A 69 23.17 -3.84 8.54
C LEU A 69 23.26 -5.05 9.46
N SER A 70 22.56 -6.16 9.17
CA SER A 70 22.68 -7.37 10.00
C SER A 70 22.12 -8.59 9.28
N TRP A 71 22.97 -9.60 9.02
CA TRP A 71 22.60 -10.67 8.10
C TRP A 71 21.84 -11.86 8.72
N ASN A 72 21.81 -12.09 10.05
CA ASN A 72 21.35 -13.39 10.57
C ASN A 72 20.66 -13.38 11.96
N LEU A 73 19.66 -12.52 12.18
CA LEU A 73 18.76 -12.71 13.34
C LEU A 73 17.71 -13.77 13.00
N LYS A 74 17.84 -14.97 13.59
CA LYS A 74 16.83 -16.04 13.47
C LYS A 74 15.44 -15.47 13.74
N ILE A 75 14.54 -15.63 12.77
CA ILE A 75 13.17 -15.15 12.83
C ILE A 75 12.42 -15.95 13.92
N LYS A 76 12.35 -15.42 15.15
CA LYS A 76 11.50 -15.97 16.20
C LYS A 76 10.17 -15.24 16.19
N ILE A 77 9.17 -15.83 15.54
CA ILE A 77 7.79 -15.36 15.61
C ILE A 77 7.21 -15.88 16.93
N LYS A 78 7.10 -15.01 17.93
CA LYS A 78 6.31 -15.31 19.13
C LYS A 78 4.88 -14.88 18.85
N VAL A 79 4.03 -15.80 18.40
CA VAL A 79 2.60 -15.56 18.27
C VAL A 79 1.99 -15.59 19.66
N ASN A 80 1.54 -14.44 20.15
CA ASN A 80 0.90 -14.35 21.46
C ASN A 80 -0.52 -14.95 21.38
N ILE A 81 -1.03 -15.63 22.40
CA ILE A 81 -2.38 -16.26 22.36
C ILE A 81 -3.49 -15.23 22.04
N ILE A 82 -3.31 -13.99 22.49
CA ILE A 82 -4.18 -12.85 22.18
C ILE A 82 -4.30 -12.61 20.67
N PHE A 83 -3.22 -12.85 19.91
CA PHE A 83 -3.21 -12.73 18.45
C PHE A 83 -4.13 -13.77 17.80
N MET A 84 -4.09 -15.01 18.27
CA MET A 84 -4.97 -16.07 17.75
C MET A 84 -6.44 -15.77 18.05
N LEU A 85 -6.74 -15.24 19.24
CA LEU A 85 -8.11 -14.85 19.60
C LEU A 85 -8.64 -13.69 18.76
N ILE A 86 -7.81 -12.68 18.48
CA ILE A 86 -8.18 -11.57 17.60
C ILE A 86 -8.47 -12.08 16.19
N LEU A 87 -7.63 -12.95 15.64
CA LEU A 87 -7.85 -13.53 14.30
C LEU A 87 -9.14 -14.33 14.23
N ILE A 88 -9.44 -15.14 15.25
CA ILE A 88 -10.68 -15.91 15.35
C ILE A 88 -11.90 -15.00 15.44
N PHE A 89 -11.82 -13.89 16.19
CA PHE A 89 -12.92 -12.93 16.29
C PHE A 89 -13.24 -12.28 14.94
N PHE A 90 -12.22 -11.92 14.17
CA PHE A 90 -12.40 -11.31 12.85
C PHE A 90 -12.95 -12.30 11.81
N THR A 91 -12.56 -13.57 11.86
CA THR A 91 -13.12 -14.59 10.97
C THR A 91 -14.58 -14.88 11.30
N LEU A 92 -14.94 -14.93 12.59
CA LEU A 92 -16.34 -15.08 13.01
C LEU A 92 -17.20 -13.87 12.63
N PHE A 93 -16.69 -12.66 12.83
CA PHE A 93 -17.37 -11.44 12.39
C PHE A 93 -17.61 -11.41 10.88
N TYR A 94 -16.66 -11.94 10.10
CA TYR A 94 -16.81 -12.08 8.66
C TYR A 94 -17.93 -13.04 8.26
N PHE A 95 -18.00 -14.23 8.87
CA PHE A 95 -19.08 -15.18 8.62
C PHE A 95 -20.45 -14.56 8.91
N PHE A 96 -20.55 -13.79 9.99
CA PHE A 96 -21.78 -13.08 10.35
C PHE A 96 -22.19 -12.03 9.28
N MET A 97 -21.23 -11.25 8.79
CA MET A 97 -21.49 -10.24 7.76
C MET A 97 -21.84 -10.85 6.39
N LEU A 98 -21.19 -11.94 5.99
CA LEU A 98 -21.50 -12.64 4.73
C LEU A 98 -22.95 -13.12 4.66
N MET A 99 -23.43 -13.74 5.75
CA MET A 99 -24.80 -14.24 5.86
C MET A 99 -25.82 -13.11 5.64
N LYS A 100 -25.52 -11.92 6.17
CA LYS A 100 -26.38 -10.74 6.06
C LYS A 100 -26.31 -10.05 4.70
N PHE A 101 -25.20 -10.19 3.95
CA PHE A 101 -24.99 -9.53 2.65
C PHE A 101 -25.44 -10.35 1.44
N MET A 102 -25.48 -11.69 1.52
CA MET A 102 -25.97 -12.53 0.43
C MET A 102 -27.43 -12.20 0.03
N SER A 103 -28.22 -11.65 0.95
CA SER A 103 -29.57 -11.15 0.67
C SER A 103 -29.57 -9.84 -0.15
N PHE A 104 -28.53 -9.01 -0.03
CA PHE A 104 -28.44 -7.68 -0.66
C PHE A 104 -27.85 -7.70 -2.08
N ASN A 105 -27.02 -8.70 -2.41
CA ASN A 105 -26.30 -8.77 -3.70
C ASN A 105 -27.20 -8.90 -4.94
N LYS A 106 -28.46 -9.36 -4.80
CA LYS A 106 -29.41 -9.40 -5.92
C LYS A 106 -29.78 -8.01 -6.47
N PHE A 107 -29.68 -6.95 -5.66
CA PHE A 107 -30.02 -5.58 -6.07
C PHE A 107 -28.91 -4.88 -6.87
N ILE A 108 -27.65 -5.21 -6.61
CA ILE A 108 -26.49 -4.48 -7.16
C ILE A 108 -26.19 -4.88 -8.62
N MET A 109 -26.52 -6.11 -9.01
CA MET A 109 -26.26 -6.63 -10.35
C MET A 109 -27.06 -5.89 -11.45
N PHE A 110 -28.16 -5.22 -11.10
CA PHE A 110 -28.96 -4.41 -12.03
C PHE A 110 -28.33 -3.05 -12.36
N ASN A 111 -27.60 -2.43 -11.42
CA ASN A 111 -27.01 -1.09 -11.64
C ASN A 111 -25.71 -1.11 -12.47
N ASN A 112 -24.98 -2.23 -12.49
CA ASN A 112 -23.71 -2.32 -13.20
C ASN A 112 -23.83 -2.34 -14.73
N LYS A 113 -25.00 -2.65 -15.29
CA LYS A 113 -25.21 -2.63 -16.75
C LYS A 113 -25.29 -1.21 -17.33
N ILE A 114 -25.65 -0.21 -16.53
CA ILE A 114 -25.90 1.17 -16.99
C ILE A 114 -24.59 1.99 -17.08
N ASN A 115 -23.55 1.63 -16.33
CA ASN A 115 -22.31 2.43 -16.22
C ASN A 115 -21.22 2.11 -17.27
N ASN A 116 -21.37 1.05 -18.06
CA ASN A 116 -20.31 0.63 -18.99
C ASN A 116 -20.09 1.55 -20.19
N ILE A 117 -21.06 2.41 -20.51
CA ILE A 117 -21.02 3.27 -21.72
C ILE A 117 -20.18 4.55 -21.50
N ASN A 118 -20.02 5.02 -20.25
CA ASN A 118 -19.30 6.26 -19.93
C ASN A 118 -17.81 6.06 -19.59
N LEU A 119 -17.30 4.83 -19.71
CA LEU A 119 -15.94 4.47 -19.29
C LEU A 119 -14.87 5.08 -20.20
N LEU A 120 -15.06 5.00 -21.52
CA LEU A 120 -14.04 5.36 -22.51
C LEU A 120 -13.66 6.85 -22.48
N ASN A 121 -14.62 7.76 -22.29
CA ASN A 121 -14.34 9.20 -22.22
C ASN A 121 -13.64 9.61 -20.91
N ASN A 122 -13.88 8.91 -19.81
CA ASN A 122 -13.28 9.27 -18.54
C ASN A 122 -11.79 8.90 -18.41
N TYR A 123 -11.28 7.92 -19.19
CA TYR A 123 -9.84 7.57 -19.19
C TYR A 123 -8.96 8.77 -19.55
N LYS A 124 -9.34 9.53 -20.60
CA LYS A 124 -8.56 10.69 -21.05
C LYS A 124 -8.72 11.89 -20.12
N ILE A 125 -9.91 12.07 -19.56
CA ILE A 125 -10.23 13.25 -18.73
C ILE A 125 -9.47 13.25 -17.40
N ASN A 126 -9.17 12.08 -16.81
CA ASN A 126 -8.65 12.06 -15.44
C ASN A 126 -7.14 12.35 -15.31
N MET A 127 -6.31 11.99 -16.30
CA MET A 127 -4.87 12.34 -16.27
C MET A 127 -4.61 13.78 -16.69
N ILE A 128 -5.37 14.29 -17.66
CA ILE A 128 -5.25 15.68 -18.14
C ILE A 128 -5.69 16.68 -17.05
N LYS A 129 -6.51 16.24 -16.08
CA LYS A 129 -6.90 17.07 -14.93
C LYS A 129 -5.73 17.61 -14.12
N PHE A 130 -4.54 16.99 -14.09
CA PHE A 130 -3.37 17.55 -13.39
C PHE A 130 -2.74 18.75 -14.12
N PHE A 131 -2.94 18.86 -15.43
CA PHE A 131 -2.49 19.98 -16.24
C PHE A 131 -3.55 21.06 -16.41
N MET A 132 -4.76 20.83 -15.90
CA MET A 132 -5.83 21.82 -15.94
C MET A 132 -5.57 22.98 -14.97
N LYS A 133 -6.05 24.17 -15.34
CA LYS A 133 -5.80 25.42 -14.60
C LYS A 133 -6.08 25.34 -13.09
N ASN A 134 -7.07 24.53 -12.68
CA ASN A 134 -7.48 24.41 -11.28
C ASN A 134 -6.57 23.52 -10.41
N SER A 135 -5.74 22.66 -11.01
CA SER A 135 -4.82 21.75 -10.31
C SER A 135 -3.35 22.11 -10.46
N LEU A 136 -3.02 23.12 -11.29
CA LEU A 136 -1.66 23.62 -11.46
C LEU A 136 -1.02 24.04 -10.13
N SER A 137 -1.79 24.63 -9.20
CA SER A 137 -1.30 24.98 -7.86
C SER A 137 -0.82 23.76 -7.09
N MET A 138 -1.57 22.65 -7.14
CA MET A 138 -1.17 21.37 -6.54
C MET A 138 0.09 20.80 -7.21
N MET A 139 0.21 20.91 -8.54
CA MET A 139 1.40 20.46 -9.26
C MET A 139 2.65 21.25 -8.84
N ILE A 140 2.55 22.58 -8.76
CA ILE A 140 3.65 23.45 -8.33
C ILE A 140 4.08 23.11 -6.90
N LEU A 141 3.12 22.87 -5.99
CA LEU A 141 3.42 22.44 -4.62
C LEU A 141 4.19 21.12 -4.59
N MET A 142 3.76 20.11 -5.37
CA MET A 142 4.45 18.81 -5.41
C MET A 142 5.89 18.92 -5.93
N ILE A 143 6.13 19.72 -6.97
CA ILE A 143 7.48 19.96 -7.50
C ILE A 143 8.36 20.61 -6.43
N ASN A 144 7.86 21.64 -5.75
CA ASN A 144 8.60 22.32 -4.68
C ASN A 144 8.94 21.37 -3.52
N MET A 145 8.01 20.49 -3.14
CA MET A 145 8.26 19.49 -2.09
C MET A 145 9.38 18.52 -2.47
N LEU A 146 9.40 18.02 -3.72
CA LEU A 146 10.47 17.14 -4.21
C LEU A 146 11.83 17.85 -4.21
N VAL A 147 11.89 19.11 -4.65
CA VAL A 147 13.12 19.91 -4.65
C VAL A 147 13.64 20.13 -3.22
N MET A 148 12.75 20.47 -2.29
CA MET A 148 13.12 20.66 -0.88
C MET A 148 13.70 19.38 -0.27
N ILE A 149 13.08 18.22 -0.54
CA ILE A 149 13.59 16.92 -0.06
C ILE A 149 15.00 16.64 -0.61
N LEU A 150 15.25 16.89 -1.90
CA LEU A 150 16.58 16.72 -2.50
C LEU A 150 17.65 17.62 -1.84
N ILE A 151 17.31 18.88 -1.58
CA ILE A 151 18.22 19.82 -0.88
C ILE A 151 18.53 19.31 0.53
N ILE A 152 17.51 18.85 1.26
CA ILE A 152 17.67 18.32 2.62
C ILE A 152 18.56 17.07 2.62
N ILE A 153 18.32 16.11 1.72
CA ILE A 153 19.13 14.88 1.61
C ILE A 153 20.59 15.23 1.31
N ASN A 154 20.83 16.13 0.35
CA ASN A 154 22.20 16.57 0.02
C ASN A 154 22.88 17.28 1.19
N LYS A 155 22.14 18.06 1.98
CA LYS A 155 22.67 18.70 3.19
C LYS A 155 22.98 17.67 4.29
N MET A 156 22.13 16.65 4.48
CA MET A 156 22.39 15.56 5.44
C MET A 156 23.62 14.73 5.05
N ASN A 157 23.81 14.45 3.77
CA ASN A 157 24.95 13.65 3.29
C ASN A 157 26.31 14.38 3.40
N LYS A 158 26.36 15.70 3.26
CA LYS A 158 27.61 16.49 3.40
C LYS A 158 28.26 16.36 4.78
N ASN A 159 27.48 16.08 5.82
CA ASN A 159 27.99 15.90 7.19
C ASN A 159 28.46 14.45 7.48
N MET A 160 28.26 13.52 6.54
CA MET A 160 28.56 12.09 6.68
C MET A 160 29.78 11.67 5.83
N ILE A 161 30.83 12.48 5.79
CA ILE A 161 32.14 12.06 5.23
C ILE A 161 32.83 11.15 6.25
N LYS A 162 32.26 9.97 6.47
CA LYS A 162 32.99 8.83 7.03
C LYS A 162 32.80 7.70 6.03
N PRO A 163 33.90 7.09 5.54
CA PRO A 163 33.79 6.12 4.48
C PRO A 163 32.94 4.94 4.96
N LEU A 164 31.98 4.52 4.12
CA LEU A 164 31.08 3.37 4.33
C LEU A 164 31.80 2.03 4.57
N ARG A 165 33.13 2.03 4.41
CA ARG A 165 34.03 0.97 4.83
C ARG A 165 35.26 1.65 5.42
N LYS A 166 35.68 1.27 6.64
CA LYS A 166 37.05 1.54 7.06
C LYS A 166 37.96 0.93 5.99
N MET A 167 38.64 1.76 5.21
CA MET A 167 39.85 1.33 4.54
C MET A 167 40.77 0.88 5.67
N PHE A 168 41.02 -0.43 5.71
CA PHE A 168 42.18 -0.97 6.40
C PHE A 168 43.43 -0.36 5.78
#